data_AF-A0A946GRS8-F1
#
_entry.id   AF-A0A946GRS8-F1
#
_cell.length_a   1.000
_cell.length_b   1.000
_cell.length_c   1.000
_cell.angle_alpha   90.00
_cell.angle_beta   90.00
_cell.angle_gamma   90.00
#
_symmetry.space_group_name_H-M   'P 1'
#
loop_
_entity.id
_entity.type
_entity.pdbx_description
1 polymer ?
#
loop_
_entity_poly.entity_id
_entity_poly.type
_entity_poly.pdbx_seq_one_letter_code
_entity_poly.pdbx_strand_id
1 'polypeptide(L)'
;MEINTQVESYKFWDIVKLWGRETLEHDVIIARKLAQGVIKKGLRFQSTNPKWLNSTEELLSYPYIGYTSIATEGPIIVKAGVLAHLINVAEEKADPSELVLKDEVVLKNDFKKWLVRTGQAFPKFWYGSDE
;
A
#
# COMPACT_ATOMS: atom_id res chain seq x y z
N MET A 1 -25.46 17.68 -2.42
CA MET A 1 -24.13 18.18 -2.83
C MET A 1 -23.20 16.99 -2.79
N GLU A 2 -23.12 16.24 -3.90
CA GLU A 2 -22.25 15.06 -3.97
C GLU A 2 -20.82 15.53 -4.11
N ILE A 3 -20.07 15.46 -3.01
CA ILE A 3 -18.62 15.64 -3.04
C ILE A 3 -18.07 14.36 -3.68
N ASN A 4 -18.00 14.36 -5.01
CA ASN A 4 -17.21 13.38 -5.78
C ASN A 4 -15.73 13.64 -5.47
N THR A 5 -15.30 13.25 -4.26
CA THR A 5 -13.90 13.09 -3.95
C THR A 5 -13.43 11.93 -4.82
N GLN A 6 -12.75 12.25 -5.92
CA GLN A 6 -12.02 11.25 -6.66
C GLN A 6 -11.00 10.66 -5.68
N VAL A 7 -11.37 9.52 -5.07
CA VAL A 7 -10.48 8.79 -4.17
C VAL A 7 -9.37 8.23 -5.04
N GLU A 8 -8.29 9.00 -5.19
CA GLU A 8 -7.09 8.58 -5.92
C GLU A 8 -6.36 7.50 -5.13
N SER A 9 -6.10 6.38 -5.79
CA SER A 9 -5.39 5.23 -5.22
C SER A 9 -4.48 4.63 -6.27
N TYR A 10 -3.32 4.12 -5.86
CA TYR A 10 -2.47 3.27 -6.70
C TYR A 10 -2.41 1.87 -6.14
N LYS A 11 -2.19 0.90 -7.04
CA LYS A 11 -1.78 -0.43 -6.65
C LYS A 11 -0.35 -0.44 -6.18
N PHE A 12 -0.01 -1.42 -5.35
CA PHE A 12 1.34 -1.62 -4.83
C PHE A 12 2.38 -1.67 -5.95
N TRP A 13 2.13 -2.46 -7.00
CA TRP A 13 3.08 -2.61 -8.09
C TRP A 13 3.20 -1.40 -9.01
N ASP A 14 2.12 -0.62 -9.17
CA ASP A 14 2.20 0.65 -9.89
C ASP A 14 3.19 1.59 -9.19
N ILE A 15 3.10 1.69 -7.86
CA ILE A 15 4.04 2.48 -7.05
C ILE A 15 5.45 1.93 -7.18
N VAL A 16 5.64 0.61 -7.10
CA VAL A 16 6.97 0.00 -7.26
C VAL A 16 7.60 0.40 -8.60
N LYS A 17 6.87 0.22 -9.70
CA LYS A 17 7.38 0.50 -11.06
C LYS A 17 7.61 2.00 -11.29
N LEU A 18 6.67 2.85 -10.89
CA LEU A 18 6.77 4.30 -11.10
C LEU A 18 7.85 4.91 -10.22
N TRP A 19 7.91 4.53 -8.94
CA TRP A 19 8.90 5.05 -8.03
C TRP A 19 10.30 4.52 -8.34
N GLY A 20 10.43 3.25 -8.74
CA GLY A 20 11.69 2.68 -9.22
C GLY A 20 12.25 3.43 -10.42
N ARG A 21 11.39 3.75 -11.41
CA ARG A 21 11.79 4.58 -12.57
C ARG A 21 12.22 5.99 -12.16
N GLU A 22 11.50 6.61 -11.22
CA GLU A 22 11.79 7.97 -10.76
C GLU A 22 13.12 8.05 -9.99
N THR A 23 13.42 7.04 -9.17
CA THR A 23 14.60 7.00 -8.29
C THR A 23 15.79 6.28 -8.92
N LEU A 24 15.62 5.64 -10.07
CA LEU A 24 16.58 4.74 -10.70
C LEU A 24 16.98 3.57 -9.78
N GLU A 25 16.07 3.13 -8.92
CA GLU A 25 16.24 1.98 -8.03
C GLU A 25 15.56 0.73 -8.61
N HIS A 26 16.10 -0.44 -8.28
CA HIS A 26 15.48 -1.71 -8.66
C HIS A 26 14.14 -1.91 -7.94
N ASP A 27 13.16 -2.46 -8.65
CA ASP A 27 11.81 -2.76 -8.14
C ASP A 27 11.82 -3.51 -6.80
N VAL A 28 12.76 -4.44 -6.60
CA VAL A 28 12.90 -5.21 -5.36
C VAL A 28 13.20 -4.31 -4.17
N ILE A 29 14.02 -3.28 -4.34
CA ILE A 29 14.39 -2.34 -3.29
C ILE A 29 13.17 -1.51 -2.88
N ILE A 30 12.45 -0.98 -3.87
CA ILE A 30 11.22 -0.20 -3.62
C ILE A 30 10.15 -1.07 -2.97
N ALA A 31 9.92 -2.28 -3.46
CA ALA A 31 8.95 -3.21 -2.88
C ALA A 31 9.28 -3.56 -1.42
N ARG A 32 10.57 -3.79 -1.09
CA ARG A 32 11.02 -4.00 0.29
C ARG A 32 10.79 -2.78 1.16
N LYS A 33 11.09 -1.58 0.65
CA LYS A 33 10.83 -0.31 1.34
C LYS A 33 9.35 -0.12 1.65
N LEU A 34 8.46 -0.44 0.70
CA LEU A 34 7.01 -0.38 0.89
C LEU A 34 6.53 -1.44 1.89
N ALA A 35 7.02 -2.68 1.81
CA ALA A 35 6.69 -3.74 2.75
C ALA A 35 7.10 -3.38 4.18
N GLN A 36 8.31 -2.86 4.38
CA GLN A 36 8.74 -2.29 5.66
C GLN A 36 7.85 -1.12 6.09
N GLY A 37 7.40 -0.31 5.13
CA GLY A 37 6.39 0.72 5.34
C GLY A 37 5.14 0.17 6.01
N VAL A 38 4.57 -0.90 5.46
CA VAL A 38 3.33 -1.52 5.97
C VAL A 38 3.57 -2.15 7.33
N ILE A 39 4.58 -2.99 7.41
CA ILE A 39 4.83 -3.82 8.59
C ILE A 39 5.31 -2.99 9.77
N LYS A 40 6.19 -2.00 9.56
CA LYS A 40 6.90 -1.30 10.66
C LYS A 40 6.57 0.19 10.80
N LYS A 41 6.05 0.86 9.75
CA LYS A 41 5.99 2.33 9.70
C LYS A 41 4.58 2.89 9.44
N GLY A 42 3.55 2.07 9.53
CA GLY A 42 2.15 2.51 9.41
C GLY A 42 1.72 2.91 8.00
N LEU A 43 2.33 2.34 6.95
CA LEU A 43 1.79 2.48 5.60
C LEU A 43 0.53 1.63 5.44
N ARG A 44 -0.53 2.22 4.87
CA ARG A 44 -1.87 1.62 4.90
C ARG A 44 -2.29 1.00 3.57
N PHE A 45 -1.60 -0.04 3.12
CA PHE A 45 -2.05 -0.86 1.99
C PHE A 45 -3.21 -1.78 2.39
N GLN A 46 -4.23 -1.89 1.54
CA GLN A 46 -5.42 -2.69 1.79
C GLN A 46 -5.62 -3.68 0.66
N SER A 47 -6.00 -4.92 0.99
CA SER A 47 -6.36 -5.95 0.00
C SER A 47 -7.75 -5.74 -0.60
N THR A 48 -8.48 -4.75 -0.09
CA THR A 48 -9.81 -4.39 -0.56
C THR A 48 -9.80 -2.93 -0.97
N ASN A 49 -10.54 -2.60 -2.03
CA ASN A 49 -10.76 -1.19 -2.35
C ASN A 49 -11.58 -0.58 -1.20
N PRO A 50 -11.14 0.50 -0.55
CA PRO A 50 -11.92 1.15 0.51
C PRO A 50 -13.31 1.63 0.06
N LYS A 51 -13.55 1.77 -1.26
CA LYS A 51 -14.91 1.98 -1.82
C LYS A 51 -15.86 0.79 -1.62
N TRP A 52 -15.32 -0.41 -1.39
CA TRP A 52 -16.08 -1.66 -1.25
C TRP A 52 -16.39 -2.03 0.20
N LEU A 53 -15.90 -1.27 1.18
CA LEU A 53 -16.31 -1.46 2.59
C LEU A 53 -17.81 -1.16 2.80
N ASN A 54 -18.44 -0.43 1.88
CA ASN A 54 -19.87 -0.14 1.86
C ASN A 54 -20.65 -0.96 0.80
N SER A 55 -19.99 -1.85 0.03
CA SER A 55 -20.68 -2.71 -0.92
C SER A 55 -21.12 -4.01 -0.24
N THR A 56 -22.24 -4.56 -0.70
CA THR A 56 -22.75 -5.90 -0.34
C THR A 56 -21.87 -7.04 -0.87
N GLU A 57 -20.66 -6.76 -1.36
CA GLU A 57 -19.76 -7.80 -1.86
C GLU A 57 -19.16 -8.57 -0.68
N GLU A 58 -19.41 -9.87 -0.69
CA GLU A 58 -18.89 -10.79 0.30
C GLU A 58 -17.36 -10.89 0.16
N LEU A 59 -16.64 -10.83 1.29
CA LEU A 59 -15.22 -11.12 1.37
C LEU A 59 -15.00 -12.61 1.12
N LEU A 60 -14.98 -13.01 -0.15
CA LEU A 60 -14.96 -14.41 -0.55
C LEU A 60 -13.54 -15.02 -0.47
N SER A 61 -13.52 -16.28 -0.03
CA SER A 61 -12.49 -17.29 -0.30
C SER A 61 -11.09 -17.17 0.32
N TYR A 62 -10.79 -16.20 1.19
CA TYR A 62 -9.54 -16.20 1.98
C TYR A 62 -9.73 -15.50 3.33
N PRO A 63 -9.03 -15.89 4.41
CA PRO A 63 -9.12 -15.16 5.68
C PRO A 63 -8.55 -13.75 5.51
N TYR A 64 -9.38 -12.76 5.85
CA TYR A 64 -8.99 -11.36 5.98
C TYR A 64 -8.68 -11.05 7.45
N ILE A 65 -7.67 -10.22 7.68
CA ILE A 65 -7.22 -9.86 9.01
C ILE A 65 -7.18 -8.33 9.10
N GLY A 66 -7.64 -7.80 10.22
CA GLY A 66 -7.38 -6.41 10.61
C GLY A 66 -5.95 -6.28 11.12
N TYR A 67 -5.12 -5.47 10.46
CA TYR A 67 -3.73 -5.26 10.83
C TYR A 67 -3.46 -3.79 11.16
N THR A 68 -2.69 -3.52 12.21
CA THR A 68 -2.13 -2.17 12.42
C THR A 68 -0.72 -2.26 12.95
N SER A 69 0.18 -1.42 12.42
CA SER A 69 1.52 -1.23 12.95
C SER A 69 1.61 -0.03 13.90
N ILE A 70 0.52 0.73 14.06
CA ILE A 70 0.43 1.89 14.96
C ILE A 70 -0.82 1.77 15.82
N ALA A 71 -0.64 1.61 17.13
CA ALA A 71 -1.75 1.34 18.06
C ALA A 71 -2.84 2.42 18.10
N THR A 72 -2.50 3.67 17.76
CA THR A 72 -3.44 4.80 17.74
C THR A 72 -4.24 4.94 16.45
N GLU A 73 -3.98 4.10 15.43
CA GLU A 73 -4.70 4.11 14.16
C GLU A 73 -5.61 2.88 14.01
N GLY A 74 -6.72 3.06 13.28
CA GLY A 74 -7.60 1.95 12.92
C GLY A 74 -6.90 0.92 12.01
N PRO A 75 -7.29 -0.36 12.06
CA PRO A 75 -6.64 -1.40 11.26
C PRO A 75 -6.87 -1.20 9.76
N ILE A 76 -5.96 -1.76 8.95
CA ILE A 76 -6.15 -2.03 7.52
C ILE A 76 -6.69 -3.46 7.36
N ILE A 77 -7.48 -3.68 6.30
CA ILE A 77 -7.96 -5.01 5.95
C ILE A 77 -7.01 -5.62 4.91
N VAL A 78 -6.37 -6.72 5.27
CA VAL A 78 -5.39 -7.42 4.43
C VAL A 78 -5.67 -8.93 4.41
N LYS A 79 -5.49 -9.58 3.26
CA LYS A 79 -5.54 -11.04 3.16
C LYS A 79 -4.39 -11.65 3.97
N ALA A 80 -4.65 -12.71 4.74
CA ALA A 80 -3.62 -13.32 5.59
C ALA A 80 -2.36 -13.74 4.81
N GLY A 81 -2.53 -14.29 3.60
CA GLY A 81 -1.41 -14.67 2.73
C GLY A 81 -0.58 -13.48 2.23
N VAL A 82 -1.23 -12.34 1.99
CA VAL A 82 -0.55 -11.08 1.62
C VAL A 82 0.25 -10.56 2.80
N LEU A 83 -0.36 -10.52 4.00
CA LEU A 83 0.34 -10.10 5.21
C LEU A 83 1.58 -10.96 5.48
N ALA A 84 1.44 -12.29 5.42
CA ALA A 84 2.56 -13.21 5.57
C ALA A 84 3.67 -12.96 4.53
N HIS A 85 3.29 -12.72 3.28
CA HIS A 85 4.24 -12.38 2.22
C HIS A 85 4.96 -11.05 2.48
N LEU A 86 4.23 -10.01 2.88
CA LEU A 86 4.81 -8.70 3.22
C LEU A 86 5.78 -8.78 4.40
N ILE A 87 5.50 -9.60 5.41
CA ILE A 87 6.44 -9.86 6.52
C ILE A 87 7.74 -10.47 5.98
N ASN A 88 7.64 -11.54 5.17
CA ASN A 88 8.82 -12.19 4.59
C ASN A 88 9.64 -11.24 3.71
N VAL A 89 8.97 -10.40 2.90
CA VAL A 89 9.64 -9.40 2.06
C VAL A 89 10.32 -8.32 2.92
N ALA A 90 9.64 -7.83 3.97
CA ALA A 90 10.18 -6.80 4.87
C ALA A 90 11.38 -7.30 5.70
N GLU A 91 11.46 -8.61 5.95
CA GLU A 91 12.56 -9.30 6.63
C GLU A 91 13.60 -9.88 5.68
N GLU A 92 13.50 -9.59 4.37
CA GLU A 92 14.41 -10.06 3.32
C GLU A 92 14.52 -11.60 3.21
N LYS A 93 13.49 -12.31 3.68
CA LYS A 93 13.36 -13.78 3.62
C LYS A 93 12.73 -14.27 2.32
N ALA A 94 12.15 -13.37 1.52
CA ALA A 94 11.54 -13.69 0.23
C ALA A 94 11.62 -12.49 -0.72
N ASP A 95 11.58 -12.78 -2.02
CA ASP A 95 11.43 -11.75 -3.05
C ASP A 95 9.97 -11.28 -3.16
N PRO A 96 9.75 -10.02 -3.53
CA PRO A 96 8.40 -9.49 -3.73
C PRO A 96 7.74 -10.17 -4.94
N SER A 97 6.50 -10.64 -4.75
CA SER A 97 5.76 -11.38 -5.78
C SER A 97 4.65 -10.51 -6.35
N GLU A 98 4.66 -10.34 -7.68
CA GLU A 98 3.63 -9.60 -8.37
C GLU A 98 2.26 -10.21 -8.19
N LEU A 99 2.18 -11.53 -8.34
CA LEU A 99 0.95 -12.29 -8.23
C LEU A 99 0.30 -12.16 -6.84
N VAL A 100 1.09 -12.12 -5.77
CA VAL A 100 0.58 -12.04 -4.39
C VAL A 100 0.10 -10.63 -4.05
N LEU A 101 0.81 -9.59 -4.50
CA LEU A 101 0.56 -8.20 -4.11
C LEU A 101 -0.25 -7.39 -5.16
N LYS A 102 -0.76 -8.05 -6.21
CA LYS A 102 -1.44 -7.40 -7.36
C LYS A 102 -2.69 -6.58 -7.01
N ASP A 103 -3.35 -6.92 -5.91
CA ASP A 103 -4.64 -6.32 -5.51
C ASP A 103 -4.48 -5.31 -4.37
N GLU A 104 -3.26 -5.13 -3.85
CA GLU A 104 -3.00 -4.26 -2.72
C GLU A 104 -3.02 -2.80 -3.17
N VAL A 105 -3.87 -1.99 -2.54
CA VAL A 105 -4.08 -0.58 -2.89
C VAL A 105 -3.78 0.33 -1.71
N VAL A 106 -3.27 1.52 -1.99
CA VAL A 106 -3.11 2.59 -1.00
C VAL A 106 -3.78 3.85 -1.50
N LEU A 107 -4.42 4.58 -0.59
CA LEU A 107 -5.01 5.88 -0.87
C LEU A 107 -3.94 6.96 -0.93
N LYS A 108 -4.10 7.95 -1.83
CA LYS A 108 -3.18 9.10 -1.92
C LYS A 108 -2.96 9.79 -0.59
N ASN A 109 -4.02 9.97 0.21
CA ASN A 109 -3.93 10.61 1.52
C ASN A 109 -3.18 9.74 2.54
N ASP A 110 -3.36 8.43 2.52
CA ASP A 110 -2.66 7.52 3.43
C ASP A 110 -1.18 7.40 3.06
N PHE A 111 -0.88 7.33 1.76
CA PHE A 111 0.50 7.38 1.26
C PHE A 111 1.17 8.70 1.64
N LYS A 112 0.48 9.84 1.47
CA LYS A 112 0.97 11.17 1.87
C LYS A 112 1.29 11.24 3.36
N LYS A 113 0.39 10.75 4.21
CA LYS A 113 0.59 10.70 5.68
C LYS A 113 1.82 9.87 6.04
N TRP A 114 2.00 8.72 5.40
CA TRP A 114 3.17 7.87 5.60
C TRP A 114 4.47 8.56 5.16
N LEU A 115 4.49 9.22 4.00
CA LEU A 115 5.67 9.96 3.52
C LEU A 115 6.08 11.06 4.50
N VAL A 116 5.13 11.89 4.96
CA VAL A 116 5.37 12.94 5.96
C VAL A 116 5.94 12.36 7.25
N ARG A 117 5.31 11.29 7.77
CA ARG A 117 5.72 10.64 9.02
C ARG A 117 7.13 10.07 8.95
N THR A 118 7.51 9.55 7.80
CA THR A 118 8.81 8.87 7.60
C THR A 118 9.89 9.78 7.03
N GLY A 119 9.59 11.07 6.83
CA GLY A 119 10.53 12.05 6.25
C GLY A 119 10.94 11.73 4.82
N GLN A 120 10.11 11.00 4.07
CA GLN A 120 10.40 10.62 2.69
C GLN A 120 10.00 11.76 1.74
N ALA A 121 10.77 11.94 0.65
CA ALA A 121 10.40 12.85 -0.42
C ALA A 121 9.09 12.41 -1.08
N PHE A 122 8.29 13.38 -1.54
CA PHE A 122 7.06 13.13 -2.27
C PHE A 122 7.39 12.68 -3.70
N PRO A 123 6.96 11.47 -4.12
CA PRO A 123 7.23 11.03 -5.48
C PRO A 123 6.49 11.89 -6.50
N LYS A 124 7.20 12.32 -7.54
CA LYS A 124 6.68 13.16 -8.62
C LYS A 124 5.57 12.47 -9.39
N PHE A 125 5.63 11.16 -9.57
CA PHE A 125 4.58 10.43 -10.30
C PHE A 125 3.17 10.58 -9.68
N TRP A 126 3.07 10.96 -8.40
CA TRP A 126 1.78 11.13 -7.71
C TRP A 126 1.53 12.55 -7.19
N TYR A 127 2.60 13.28 -6.85
CA TYR A 127 2.52 14.61 -6.25
C TYR A 127 3.28 15.68 -7.03
N GLY A 128 3.81 15.36 -8.21
CA GLY A 128 4.28 16.37 -9.14
C GLY A 128 3.09 17.23 -9.57
N SER A 129 3.28 18.54 -9.61
CA SER A 129 2.40 19.41 -10.37
C SER A 129 2.61 19.05 -11.85
N ASP A 130 1.52 18.74 -12.56
CA ASP A 130 1.52 18.88 -14.01
C ASP A 130 1.77 20.37 -14.29
N GLU A 131 2.97 20.72 -14.74
CA GLU A 131 3.24 22.02 -15.35
C GLU A 131 2.67 22.07 -16.77
#